data_AF-A0A380DYF9-F1
#
_entry.id   AF-A0A380DYF9-F1
#
_cell.length_a   1.000
_cell.length_b   1.000
_cell.length_c   1.000
_cell.angle_alpha   90.00
_cell.angle_beta   90.00
_cell.angle_gamma   90.00
#
_symmetry.space_group_name_H-M   'P 1'
#
loop_
_entity.id
_entity.type
_entity.pdbx_description
1 polymer ?
#
loop_
_entity_poly.entity_id
_entity_poly.type
_entity_poly.pdbx_seq_one_letter_code
_entity_poly.pdbx_strand_id
1 'polypeptide(L)'
;MPQAGDRFVVFSDEKQARRIGESRHEASIVQQRQESKNVSLDNLFEQMKQGEMKDLNVIIKGDVQGSVEALAASLMKIDVEGVNVRIIHTAVGAINESDVTLANASNGIIIGFNVRPDSGAKRAAEAENVDMRLHRVIYNVIEEIESAMKGLLDPEFEEQVIGQAEVRQTFKVSKVGTIAGCYVTEGKITRNAGVRIIRDGIVPI
;
A
#
# COMPACT_ATOMS: atom_id res chain seq x y z
N MET A 1 -5.04 8.57 -26.94
CA MET A 1 -4.53 7.51 -27.82
C MET A 1 -5.60 6.43 -27.92
N PRO A 2 -5.79 5.76 -29.06
CA PRO A 2 -6.81 4.69 -29.19
C PRO A 2 -6.51 3.56 -28.20
N GLN A 3 -7.56 2.97 -27.63
CA GLN A 3 -7.42 1.88 -26.67
C GLN A 3 -7.23 0.54 -27.39
N ALA A 4 -6.60 -0.41 -26.71
CA ALA A 4 -6.46 -1.77 -27.22
C ALA A 4 -7.85 -2.38 -27.48
N GLY A 5 -8.08 -2.85 -28.72
CA GLY A 5 -9.37 -3.40 -29.15
C GLY A 5 -10.31 -2.38 -29.81
N ASP A 6 -9.92 -1.12 -29.93
CA ASP A 6 -10.72 -0.11 -30.62
C ASP A 6 -10.89 -0.44 -32.11
N ARG A 7 -12.14 -0.34 -32.56
CA ARG A 7 -12.51 -0.57 -33.95
C ARG A 7 -12.15 0.65 -34.78
N PHE A 8 -11.16 0.50 -35.66
CA PHE A 8 -10.80 1.54 -36.62
C PHE A 8 -11.87 1.67 -37.70
N VAL A 9 -12.39 2.89 -37.88
CA VAL A 9 -13.37 3.22 -38.91
C VAL A 9 -12.81 4.36 -39.75
N VAL A 10 -12.79 4.17 -41.07
CA VAL A 10 -12.32 5.17 -42.03
C VAL A 10 -13.51 6.05 -42.42
N PHE A 11 -13.34 7.37 -42.33
CA PHE A 11 -14.33 8.35 -42.76
C PHE A 11 -13.78 9.12 -43.95
N SER A 12 -14.66 9.50 -44.88
CA SER A 12 -14.32 10.27 -46.08
C SER A 12 -14.19 11.78 -45.84
N ASP A 13 -14.68 12.29 -44.71
CA ASP A 13 -14.63 13.71 -44.33
C ASP A 13 -14.03 13.88 -42.92
N GLU A 14 -12.98 14.70 -42.82
CA GLU A 14 -12.29 15.03 -41.57
C GLU A 14 -13.25 15.63 -40.53
N LYS A 15 -14.19 16.49 -40.96
CA LYS A 15 -15.12 17.16 -40.04
C LYS A 15 -16.05 16.17 -39.34
N GLN A 16 -16.48 15.12 -40.05
CA GLN A 16 -17.29 14.06 -39.46
C GLN A 16 -16.48 13.21 -38.49
N ALA A 17 -15.26 12.83 -38.87
CA ALA A 17 -14.36 12.06 -38.00
C ALA A 17 -14.08 12.81 -36.68
N ARG A 18 -13.83 14.12 -36.76
CA ARG A 18 -13.57 14.97 -35.59
C ARG A 18 -14.78 15.05 -34.65
N ARG A 19 -15.98 15.30 -35.17
CA ARG A 19 -17.20 15.35 -34.35
C ARG A 19 -17.50 14.03 -33.64
N ILE A 20 -17.32 12.90 -34.34
CA ILE A 20 -17.53 11.57 -33.74
C ILE A 20 -16.47 11.29 -32.67
N GLY A 21 -15.22 11.67 -32.90
CA GLY A 21 -14.13 11.55 -31.93
C GLY A 21 -14.37 12.37 -30.65
N GLU A 22 -14.77 13.64 -30.80
CA GLU A 22 -15.10 14.54 -29.69
C GLU A 22 -16.29 14.00 -28.88
N SER A 23 -17.36 13.55 -29.54
CA SER A 23 -18.53 12.97 -28.87
C SER A 23 -18.20 11.68 -28.09
N ARG A 24 -17.34 10.81 -28.64
CA ARG A 24 -16.88 9.60 -27.92
C ARG A 24 -16.03 9.96 -26.70
N HIS A 25 -15.18 10.97 -26.82
CA HIS A 25 -14.37 11.43 -25.71
C HIS A 25 -15.24 11.99 -24.57
N GLU A 26 -16.23 12.83 -24.87
CA GLU A 26 -17.19 13.32 -23.89
C GLU A 26 -17.95 12.18 -23.20
N ALA A 27 -18.41 11.18 -23.95
CA ALA A 27 -19.10 10.02 -23.39
C ALA A 27 -18.21 9.22 -22.41
N SER A 28 -16.92 9.02 -22.74
CA SER A 28 -15.96 8.34 -21.86
C SER A 28 -15.73 9.10 -20.54
N ILE A 29 -15.63 10.44 -20.59
CA ILE A 29 -15.48 11.28 -19.40
C ILE A 29 -16.72 11.18 -18.50
N VAL A 30 -17.92 11.17 -19.09
CA VAL A 30 -19.17 11.04 -18.32
C VAL A 30 -19.26 9.68 -17.64
N GLN A 31 -18.91 8.58 -18.33
CA GLN A 31 -18.89 7.24 -17.75
C GLN A 31 -17.90 7.14 -16.59
N GLN A 32 -16.67 7.63 -16.77
CA GLN A 32 -15.64 7.61 -15.72
C GLN A 32 -16.06 8.42 -14.47
N ARG A 33 -16.75 9.55 -14.66
CA ARG A 33 -17.35 10.31 -13.54
C ARG A 33 -18.51 9.58 -12.86
N GLN A 34 -19.27 8.77 -13.59
CA GLN A 34 -20.38 7.99 -13.01
C GLN A 34 -19.86 6.81 -12.19
N GLU A 35 -18.82 6.11 -12.64
CA GLU A 35 -18.14 5.08 -11.85
C GLU A 35 -17.57 5.63 -10.53
N SER A 36 -17.06 6.86 -10.57
CA SER A 36 -16.54 7.55 -9.37
C SER A 36 -17.61 7.98 -8.36
N LYS A 37 -18.90 8.00 -8.73
CA LYS A 37 -20.00 8.53 -7.91
C LYS A 37 -20.76 7.49 -7.07
N ASN A 38 -20.53 6.20 -7.29
CA ASN A 38 -21.21 5.14 -6.53
C ASN A 38 -20.49 4.79 -5.22
N VAL A 39 -19.97 5.80 -4.52
CA VAL A 39 -19.53 5.63 -3.13
C VAL A 39 -20.78 5.80 -2.26
N SER A 40 -21.44 4.69 -1.93
CA SER A 40 -22.56 4.70 -0.98
C SER A 40 -22.06 5.07 0.42
N LEU A 41 -22.94 5.63 1.25
CA LEU A 41 -22.62 5.91 2.65
C LEU A 41 -22.21 4.63 3.41
N ASP A 42 -22.73 3.47 3.02
CA ASP A 42 -22.35 2.18 3.59
C ASP A 42 -20.88 1.82 3.27
N ASN A 43 -20.41 2.09 2.06
CA ASN A 43 -19.01 1.88 1.67
C ASN A 43 -18.06 2.85 2.41
N LEU A 44 -18.50 4.08 2.70
CA LEU A 44 -17.74 5.02 3.53
C LEU A 44 -17.62 4.53 4.98
N PHE A 45 -18.68 3.92 5.52
CA PHE A 45 -18.64 3.33 6.86
C PHE A 45 -17.73 2.10 6.93
N GLU A 46 -17.68 1.26 5.89
CA GLU A 46 -16.73 0.14 5.81
C GLU A 46 -15.27 0.64 5.70
N GLN A 47 -15.01 1.66 4.87
CA GLN A 47 -13.69 2.30 4.79
C GLN A 47 -13.24 2.95 6.11
N MET A 48 -14.18 3.47 6.91
CA MET A 48 -13.86 4.00 8.25
C MET A 48 -13.69 2.91 9.31
N LYS A 49 -14.28 1.73 9.13
CA LYS A 49 -14.21 0.59 10.07
C LYS A 49 -12.92 -0.22 9.91
N GLN A 50 -12.40 -0.28 8.69
CA GLN A 50 -11.06 -0.77 8.41
C GLN A 50 -10.07 0.29 8.90
N GLY A 51 -9.70 0.23 10.18
CA GLY A 51 -8.75 1.16 10.80
C GLY A 51 -7.47 1.31 9.97
N GLU A 52 -6.79 2.46 10.06
CA GLU A 52 -5.59 2.90 9.32
C GLU A 52 -5.02 1.91 8.29
N MET A 53 -5.79 1.58 7.24
CA MET A 53 -5.25 0.80 6.15
C MET A 53 -4.23 1.67 5.43
N LYS A 54 -3.00 1.18 5.34
CA LYS A 54 -1.94 1.91 4.65
C LYS A 54 -2.14 1.70 3.15
N ASP A 55 -2.29 2.79 2.40
CA ASP A 55 -2.36 2.73 0.94
C ASP A 55 -0.93 2.76 0.36
N LEU A 56 -0.57 1.77 -0.43
CA LEU A 56 0.62 1.78 -1.27
C LEU A 56 0.25 2.36 -2.65
N ASN A 57 0.64 3.61 -2.88
CA ASN A 57 0.37 4.31 -4.12
C ASN A 57 1.36 3.89 -5.21
N VAL A 58 0.85 3.52 -6.39
CA VAL A 58 1.64 2.99 -7.50
C VAL A 58 1.29 3.71 -8.80
N ILE A 59 2.33 4.10 -9.54
CA ILE A 59 2.22 4.60 -10.92
C ILE A 59 2.83 3.56 -11.86
N ILE A 60 2.09 3.20 -12.92
CA ILE A 60 2.52 2.16 -13.85
C ILE A 60 2.76 2.77 -15.23
N LYS A 61 3.98 2.57 -15.75
CA LYS A 61 4.37 2.91 -17.11
C LYS A 61 4.76 1.66 -17.85
N GLY A 62 4.29 1.49 -19.08
CA GLY A 62 4.65 0.34 -19.90
C GLY A 62 4.90 0.71 -21.35
N ASP A 63 5.50 -0.20 -22.10
CA ASP A 63 5.77 -0.05 -23.52
C ASP A 63 4.51 -0.24 -24.37
N VAL A 64 3.63 -1.15 -23.95
CA VAL A 64 2.37 -1.49 -24.62
C VAL A 64 1.21 -1.44 -23.63
N GLN A 65 0.06 -0.94 -24.09
CA GLN A 65 -1.15 -0.81 -23.28
C GLN A 65 -1.59 -2.14 -22.65
N GLY A 66 -1.59 -3.25 -23.40
CA GLY A 66 -2.02 -4.55 -22.89
C GLY A 66 -1.19 -5.06 -21.71
N SER A 67 0.10 -4.75 -21.68
CA SER A 67 0.99 -5.11 -20.56
C SER A 67 0.71 -4.27 -19.32
N VAL A 68 0.41 -2.98 -19.49
CA VAL A 68 0.02 -2.08 -18.39
C VAL A 68 -1.30 -2.53 -17.76
N GLU A 69 -2.30 -2.88 -18.59
CA GLU A 69 -3.59 -3.37 -18.12
C GLU A 69 -3.47 -4.73 -17.41
N ALA A 70 -2.69 -5.66 -17.98
CA ALA A 70 -2.45 -6.97 -17.37
C ALA A 70 -1.73 -6.85 -16.01
N LEU A 71 -0.77 -5.92 -15.90
CA LEU A 71 -0.07 -5.64 -14.66
C LEU A 71 -1.01 -5.00 -13.64
N ALA A 72 -1.77 -3.98 -14.03
CA ALA A 72 -2.73 -3.32 -13.14
C ALA A 72 -3.78 -4.32 -12.60
N ALA A 73 -4.34 -5.17 -13.46
CA ALA A 73 -5.29 -6.20 -13.06
C ALA A 73 -4.68 -7.25 -12.14
N SER A 74 -3.39 -7.58 -12.31
CA SER A 74 -2.68 -8.50 -11.42
C SER A 74 -2.44 -7.88 -10.05
N LEU A 75 -2.05 -6.60 -10.00
CA LEU A 75 -1.79 -5.89 -8.75
C LEU A 75 -3.07 -5.69 -7.92
N MET A 76 -4.21 -5.44 -8.57
CA MET A 76 -5.51 -5.35 -7.88
C MET A 76 -5.99 -6.66 -7.26
N LYS A 77 -5.46 -7.81 -7.69
CA LYS A 77 -5.78 -9.13 -7.12
C LYS A 77 -4.96 -9.46 -5.87
N ILE A 78 -3.91 -8.68 -5.60
CA ILE A 78 -3.09 -8.87 -4.41
C ILE A 78 -3.92 -8.33 -3.24
N ASP A 79 -4.24 -9.20 -2.31
CA ASP A 79 -4.92 -8.86 -1.07
C ASP A 79 -3.97 -9.18 0.08
N VAL A 80 -3.55 -8.15 0.81
CA VAL A 80 -2.70 -8.27 2.00
C VAL A 80 -3.42 -7.54 3.12
N GLU A 81 -3.73 -8.27 4.19
CA GLU A 81 -4.43 -7.70 5.35
C GLU A 81 -3.66 -6.48 5.90
N GLY A 82 -4.31 -5.32 5.95
CA GLY A 82 -3.75 -4.08 6.51
C GLY A 82 -3.07 -3.13 5.51
N VAL A 83 -2.85 -3.54 4.26
CA VAL A 83 -2.26 -2.67 3.22
C VAL A 83 -3.02 -2.81 1.91
N ASN A 84 -3.35 -1.70 1.27
CA ASN A 84 -4.10 -1.69 0.02
C ASN A 84 -3.26 -1.09 -1.12
N VAL A 85 -3.29 -1.70 -2.31
CA VAL A 85 -2.57 -1.17 -3.49
C VAL A 85 -3.48 -0.21 -4.24
N ARG A 86 -3.06 1.05 -4.36
CA ARG A 86 -3.79 2.08 -5.10
C ARG A 86 -3.03 2.49 -6.35
N ILE A 87 -3.61 2.24 -7.52
CA ILE A 87 -3.04 2.66 -8.80
C ILE A 87 -3.47 4.10 -9.09
N ILE A 88 -2.52 5.03 -8.99
CA ILE A 88 -2.77 6.48 -9.16
C ILE A 88 -2.84 6.85 -10.64
N HIS A 89 -1.93 6.30 -11.45
CA HIS A 89 -1.84 6.62 -12.86
C HIS A 89 -1.27 5.45 -13.67
N THR A 90 -1.85 5.22 -14.84
CA THR A 90 -1.38 4.24 -15.83
C THR A 90 -1.18 4.94 -17.16
N ALA A 91 -0.02 4.77 -17.77
CA ALA A 91 0.23 5.30 -19.10
C ALA A 91 1.24 4.46 -19.88
N VAL A 92 1.24 4.66 -21.19
CA VAL A 92 2.17 4.01 -22.11
C VAL A 92 3.28 4.98 -22.50
N GLY A 93 4.51 4.51 -22.56
CA GLY A 93 5.70 5.29 -22.94
C GLY A 93 6.78 5.34 -21.86
N ALA A 94 7.86 6.05 -22.18
CA ALA A 94 8.97 6.28 -21.26
C ALA A 94 8.52 7.05 -20.00
N ILE A 95 9.25 6.86 -18.90
CA ILE A 95 9.00 7.56 -17.64
C ILE A 95 9.58 8.97 -17.77
N ASN A 96 8.74 9.99 -17.54
CA ASN A 96 9.13 11.40 -17.63
C ASN A 96 9.18 12.08 -16.25
N GLU A 97 9.59 13.34 -16.21
CA GLU A 97 9.69 14.13 -14.98
C GLU A 97 8.33 14.37 -14.30
N SER A 98 7.27 14.60 -15.09
CA SER A 98 5.91 14.78 -14.56
C SER A 98 5.39 13.56 -13.80
N ASP A 99 5.76 12.35 -14.26
CA ASP A 99 5.43 11.10 -13.57
C ASP A 99 6.10 11.02 -12.19
N VAL A 100 7.35 11.49 -12.10
CA VAL A 100 8.11 11.57 -10.84
C VAL A 100 7.48 12.58 -9.89
N THR A 101 7.13 13.77 -10.37
CA THR A 101 6.44 14.77 -9.55
C THR A 101 5.09 14.25 -9.02
N LEU A 102 4.35 13.52 -9.86
CA LEU A 102 3.09 12.90 -9.44
C LEU A 102 3.31 11.81 -8.38
N ALA A 103 4.35 10.99 -8.53
CA ALA A 103 4.73 9.97 -7.55
C ALA A 103 5.10 10.61 -6.21
N ASN A 104 5.91 11.67 -6.21
CA ASN A 104 6.30 12.39 -5.00
C ASN A 104 5.08 13.03 -4.30
N ALA A 105 4.23 13.72 -5.06
CA ALA A 105 3.02 14.35 -4.51
C ALA A 105 2.04 13.35 -3.88
N SER A 106 2.02 12.12 -4.37
CA SER A 106 1.17 11.03 -3.86
C SER A 106 1.92 10.06 -2.93
N ASN A 107 3.20 10.32 -2.63
CA ASN A 107 4.07 9.43 -1.85
C ASN A 107 4.05 7.98 -2.38
N GLY A 108 4.10 7.83 -3.70
CA GLY A 108 3.99 6.56 -4.40
C GLY A 108 5.28 6.14 -5.12
N ILE A 109 5.28 4.89 -5.58
CA ILE A 109 6.39 4.28 -6.32
C ILE A 109 6.06 4.20 -7.81
N ILE A 110 7.08 4.26 -8.66
CA ILE A 110 6.93 4.14 -10.11
C ILE A 110 7.40 2.76 -10.57
N ILE A 111 6.52 2.06 -11.28
CA ILE A 111 6.82 0.77 -11.91
C ILE A 111 6.88 0.96 -13.42
N GLY A 112 8.06 0.73 -14.00
CA GLY A 112 8.30 0.71 -15.44
C GLY A 112 8.35 -0.72 -15.98
N PHE A 113 7.39 -1.10 -16.81
CA PHE A 113 7.37 -2.38 -17.52
C PHE A 113 7.93 -2.24 -18.93
N ASN A 114 9.10 -2.85 -19.19
CA ASN A 114 9.81 -2.80 -20.46
C ASN A 114 10.08 -1.37 -21.00
N VAL A 115 10.11 -0.38 -20.12
CA VAL A 115 10.39 1.03 -20.44
C VAL A 115 11.66 1.50 -19.75
N ARG A 116 12.22 2.60 -20.27
CA ARG A 116 13.36 3.28 -19.67
C ARG A 116 12.94 4.68 -19.23
N PRO A 117 13.47 5.19 -18.12
CA PRO A 117 13.27 6.57 -17.73
C PRO A 117 14.11 7.51 -18.57
N ASP A 118 13.58 8.69 -18.84
CA ASP A 118 14.32 9.77 -19.48
C ASP A 118 15.36 10.37 -18.53
N SER A 119 16.35 11.07 -19.08
CA SER A 119 17.41 11.73 -18.29
C SER A 119 16.86 12.78 -17.31
N GLY A 120 15.73 13.41 -17.63
CA GLY A 120 14.99 14.30 -16.73
C GLY A 120 14.40 13.53 -15.55
N ALA A 121 13.66 12.45 -15.83
CA ALA A 121 13.03 11.61 -14.82
C ALA A 121 14.05 11.02 -13.83
N LYS A 122 15.22 10.55 -14.33
CA LYS A 122 16.26 10.00 -13.46
C LYS A 122 16.78 11.02 -12.45
N ARG A 123 17.06 12.25 -12.90
CA ARG A 123 17.53 13.34 -12.02
C ARG A 123 16.46 13.77 -11.03
N ALA A 124 15.21 13.89 -11.49
CA ALA A 124 14.09 14.24 -10.61
C ALA A 124 13.86 13.17 -9.54
N ALA A 125 13.93 11.89 -9.89
CA ALA A 125 13.73 10.81 -8.94
C ALA A 125 14.82 10.77 -7.86
N GLU A 126 16.08 11.02 -8.24
CA GLU A 126 17.19 11.15 -7.29
C GLU A 126 17.03 12.38 -6.37
N ALA A 127 16.53 13.50 -6.90
CA ALA A 127 16.33 14.73 -6.13
C ALA A 127 15.15 14.62 -5.15
N GLU A 128 14.04 14.01 -5.58
CA GLU A 128 12.80 13.89 -4.82
C GLU A 128 12.71 12.59 -4.01
N ASN A 129 13.74 11.72 -4.07
CA ASN A 129 13.79 10.41 -3.42
C ASN A 129 12.60 9.50 -3.79
N VAL A 130 12.20 9.55 -5.07
CA VAL A 130 11.13 8.69 -5.59
C VAL A 130 11.72 7.35 -6.04
N ASP A 131 11.17 6.26 -5.51
CA ASP A 131 11.54 4.90 -5.90
C ASP A 131 11.01 4.57 -7.31
N MET A 132 11.94 4.25 -8.22
CA MET A 132 11.63 3.79 -9.58
C MET A 132 12.13 2.37 -9.80
N ARG A 133 11.22 1.47 -10.14
CA ARG A 133 11.50 0.05 -10.34
C ARG A 133 11.22 -0.36 -11.78
N LEU A 134 12.23 -0.89 -12.46
CA LEU A 134 12.16 -1.26 -13.87
C LEU A 134 12.15 -2.78 -14.01
N HIS A 135 11.09 -3.31 -14.61
CA HIS A 135 10.89 -4.74 -14.76
C HIS A 135 10.61 -5.12 -16.20
N ARG A 136 10.88 -6.39 -16.50
CA ARG A 136 10.56 -7.01 -17.79
C ARG A 136 9.61 -8.21 -17.64
N VAL A 137 9.39 -8.66 -16.41
CA VAL A 137 8.60 -9.85 -16.07
C VAL A 137 7.57 -9.44 -15.03
N ILE A 138 6.30 -9.71 -15.31
CA ILE A 138 5.17 -9.27 -14.47
C ILE A 138 5.23 -9.91 -13.07
N TYR A 139 5.59 -11.19 -12.98
CA TYR A 139 5.68 -11.91 -11.71
C TYR A 139 6.65 -11.27 -10.71
N ASN A 140 7.81 -10.80 -11.19
CA ASN A 140 8.79 -10.13 -10.34
C ASN A 140 8.22 -8.83 -9.73
N VAL A 141 7.37 -8.13 -10.48
CA VAL A 141 6.69 -6.92 -9.98
C VAL A 141 5.73 -7.28 -8.86
N ILE A 142 4.93 -8.34 -9.06
CA ILE A 142 3.96 -8.82 -8.07
C ILE A 142 4.68 -9.17 -6.76
N GLU A 143 5.75 -9.95 -6.84
CA GLU A 143 6.53 -10.37 -5.66
C GLU A 143 7.16 -9.19 -4.91
N GLU A 144 7.70 -8.21 -5.64
CA GLU A 144 8.31 -7.02 -5.03
C GLU A 144 7.26 -6.12 -4.36
N ILE A 145 6.08 -5.97 -4.98
CA ILE A 145 4.97 -5.21 -4.38
C ILE A 145 4.43 -5.94 -3.14
N GLU A 146 4.24 -7.25 -3.20
CA GLU A 146 3.81 -8.03 -2.04
C GLU A 146 4.83 -7.92 -0.88
N SER A 147 6.12 -7.92 -1.21
CA SER A 147 7.20 -7.73 -0.22
C SER A 147 7.19 -6.31 0.36
N ALA A 148 6.95 -5.29 -0.46
CA ALA A 148 6.84 -3.90 0.00
C ALA A 148 5.62 -3.71 0.91
N MET A 149 4.48 -4.32 0.58
CA MET A 149 3.28 -4.31 1.42
C MET A 149 3.56 -4.96 2.77
N LYS A 150 4.22 -6.13 2.80
CA LYS A 150 4.62 -6.80 4.04
C LYS A 150 5.60 -5.97 4.87
N GLY A 151 6.52 -5.25 4.23
CA GLY A 151 7.44 -4.34 4.91
C GLY A 151 6.77 -3.10 5.52
N LEU A 152 5.56 -2.76 5.04
CA LEU A 152 4.76 -1.64 5.56
C LEU A 152 3.90 -2.05 6.77
N LEU A 153 3.72 -3.35 6.99
CA LEU A 153 3.04 -3.89 8.16
C LEU A 153 3.91 -3.69 9.39
N ASP A 154 3.25 -3.23 10.47
CA ASP A 154 3.93 -3.09 11.75
C ASP A 154 4.25 -4.48 12.31
N PRO A 155 5.43 -4.68 12.91
CA PRO A 155 5.81 -5.98 13.46
C PRO A 155 4.82 -6.38 14.56
N GLU A 156 4.24 -7.58 14.44
CA GLU A 156 3.45 -8.16 15.53
C GLU A 156 4.37 -8.46 16.72
N PHE A 157 4.09 -7.82 17.86
CA PHE A 157 4.77 -8.12 19.11
C PHE A 157 4.07 -9.32 19.77
N GLU A 158 4.64 -10.52 19.63
CA GLU A 158 4.20 -11.66 20.43
C GLU A 158 4.71 -11.53 21.87
N GLU A 159 3.80 -11.37 22.84
CA GLU A 159 4.13 -11.46 24.26
C GLU A 159 4.44 -12.91 24.64
N GLN A 160 5.73 -13.28 24.69
CA GLN A 160 6.14 -14.56 25.25
C GLN A 160 6.37 -14.44 26.77
N VAL A 161 5.61 -15.22 27.54
CA VAL A 161 5.83 -15.32 29.00
C VAL A 161 7.13 -16.10 29.26
N ILE A 162 8.15 -15.39 29.74
CA ILE A 162 9.48 -15.98 30.02
C ILE A 162 9.57 -16.73 31.36
N GLY A 163 8.62 -16.51 32.26
CA GLY A 163 8.57 -17.16 33.56
C GLY A 163 7.43 -16.66 34.44
N GLN A 164 7.12 -17.44 35.47
CA GLN A 164 6.11 -17.15 36.47
C GLN A 164 6.72 -17.17 37.87
N ALA A 165 6.23 -16.29 38.73
CA ALA A 165 6.63 -16.20 40.11
C ALA A 165 5.42 -15.98 41.02
N GLU A 166 5.45 -16.66 42.16
CA GLU A 166 4.44 -16.52 43.20
C GLU A 166 4.98 -15.65 44.35
N VAL A 167 4.24 -14.62 44.72
CA VAL A 167 4.58 -13.74 45.84
C VAL A 167 4.22 -14.43 47.15
N ARG A 168 5.22 -14.74 47.98
CA ARG A 168 5.01 -15.41 49.27
C ARG A 168 5.05 -14.47 50.46
N GLN A 169 5.84 -13.41 50.36
CA GLN A 169 5.99 -12.45 51.45
C GLN A 169 6.16 -11.04 50.87
N THR A 170 5.68 -10.03 51.59
CA THR A 170 5.91 -8.63 51.23
C THR A 170 6.58 -7.90 52.39
N PHE A 171 7.53 -7.03 52.06
CA PHE A 171 8.27 -6.21 53.00
C PHE A 171 8.06 -4.74 52.65
N LYS A 172 7.59 -3.93 53.60
CA LYS A 172 7.46 -2.49 53.39
C LYS A 172 8.73 -1.78 53.85
N VAL A 173 9.33 -1.01 52.97
CA VAL A 173 10.52 -0.20 53.28
C VAL A 173 10.23 1.25 52.90
N SER A 174 10.31 2.15 53.87
CA SER A 174 9.84 3.55 53.77
C SER A 174 10.47 4.37 52.64
N LYS A 175 11.63 3.96 52.11
CA LYS A 175 12.35 4.66 51.03
C LYS A 175 12.19 4.05 49.63
N VAL A 176 11.70 2.81 49.51
CA VAL A 176 11.70 2.05 48.24
C VAL A 176 10.32 1.51 47.88
N GLY A 177 9.38 1.47 48.85
CA GLY A 177 8.03 0.96 48.66
C GLY A 177 7.87 -0.47 49.17
N THR A 178 7.01 -1.25 48.51
CA THR A 178 6.74 -2.65 48.86
C THR A 178 7.65 -3.57 48.06
N ILE A 179 8.46 -4.36 48.75
CA ILE A 179 9.32 -5.39 48.16
C ILE A 179 8.59 -6.73 48.26
N ALA A 180 8.39 -7.40 47.13
CA ALA A 180 7.81 -8.74 47.08
C ALA A 180 8.91 -9.80 47.11
N GLY A 181 8.86 -10.67 48.12
CA GLY A 181 9.60 -11.93 48.16
C GLY A 181 8.89 -12.96 47.29
N CYS A 182 9.40 -13.15 46.08
CA CYS A 182 8.81 -14.05 45.08
C CYS A 182 9.58 -15.37 45.00
N TYR A 183 8.86 -16.45 44.73
CA TYR A 183 9.43 -17.74 44.37
C TYR A 183 9.13 -18.03 42.90
N VAL A 184 10.15 -18.31 42.10
CA VAL A 184 9.98 -18.62 40.67
C VAL A 184 9.42 -20.03 40.55
N THR A 185 8.22 -20.15 40.00
CA THR A 185 7.55 -21.44 39.79
C THR A 185 7.94 -22.06 38.45
N GLU A 186 8.13 -21.22 37.43
CA GLU A 186 8.44 -21.66 36.07
C GLU A 186 9.31 -20.63 35.33
N GLY A 187 10.19 -21.11 34.46
CA GLY A 187 10.99 -20.26 33.58
C GLY A 187 12.07 -19.47 34.29
N LYS A 188 12.38 -18.28 33.75
CA LYS A 188 13.41 -17.38 34.29
C LYS A 188 12.92 -15.93 34.30
N ILE A 189 13.29 -15.18 35.33
CA ILE A 189 12.94 -13.76 35.45
C ILE A 189 14.16 -12.93 35.08
N THR A 190 14.02 -12.08 34.05
CA THR A 190 15.06 -11.12 33.65
C THR A 190 14.67 -9.72 34.12
N ARG A 191 15.68 -8.88 34.42
CA ARG A 191 15.46 -7.55 35.01
C ARG A 191 14.67 -6.59 34.11
N ASN A 192 14.76 -6.75 32.79
CA ASN A 192 14.15 -5.86 31.81
C ASN A 192 12.84 -6.40 31.21
N ALA A 193 12.25 -7.45 31.80
CA ALA A 193 10.99 -8.00 31.33
C ALA A 193 9.78 -7.18 31.82
N GLY A 194 8.74 -7.08 31.00
CA GLY A 194 7.43 -6.62 31.44
C GLY A 194 6.83 -7.61 32.45
N VAL A 195 6.26 -7.09 33.54
CA VAL A 195 5.69 -7.91 34.61
C VAL A 195 4.19 -7.64 34.70
N ARG A 196 3.40 -8.71 34.71
CA ARG A 196 1.95 -8.66 34.90
C ARG A 196 1.60 -9.37 36.21
N ILE A 197 1.00 -8.63 37.13
CA ILE A 197 0.60 -9.15 38.45
C ILE A 197 -0.83 -9.64 38.34
N ILE A 198 -1.08 -10.87 38.77
CA ILE A 198 -2.41 -11.48 38.77
C ILE A 198 -2.79 -11.75 40.22
N ARG A 199 -4.00 -11.33 40.62
CA ARG A 199 -4.54 -11.62 41.95
C ARG A 199 -5.94 -12.20 41.78
N ASP A 200 -6.16 -13.40 42.30
CA ASP A 200 -7.46 -14.09 42.26
C ASP A 200 -8.06 -14.22 40.84
N GLY A 201 -7.20 -14.42 39.83
CA GLY A 201 -7.60 -14.56 38.43
C GLY A 201 -7.92 -13.24 37.70
N ILE A 202 -7.80 -12.10 38.38
CA ILE A 202 -8.03 -10.77 37.82
C ILE A 202 -6.68 -10.07 37.63
N VAL A 203 -6.43 -9.57 36.42
CA VAL A 203 -5.32 -8.66 36.14
C VAL A 203 -5.78 -7.26 36.58
N PRO A 204 -5.16 -6.62 37.60
CA PRO A 204 -5.48 -5.24 37.94
C PRO A 204 -5.10 -4.35 36.76
N ILE A 205 -6.04 -3.50 36.34
CA ILE A 205 -5.92 -2.52 35.25
C ILE A 205 -4.86 -1.47 35.61
#